data_AF-A0AB74KD67-F1
#
_entry.id   AF-A0AB74KD67-F1
#
_cell.length_a   1.000
_cell.length_b   1.000
_cell.length_c   1.000
_cell.angle_alpha   90.00
_cell.angle_beta   90.00
_cell.angle_gamma   90.00
#
_symmetry.space_group_name_H-M   'P 1'
#
loop_
_entity.id
_entity.type
_entity.pdbx_description
1 polymer ?
#
loop_
_entity_poly.entity_id
_entity_poly.type
_entity_poly.pdbx_seq_one_letter_code
_entity_poly.pdbx_strand_id
1 'polypeptide(L)'
;MESAIINILDNTSGYNINQLLRRLIFNYPDLGLTFNDLDKVSSKLIELGIDLPTTSYINNKDTLYDSYTRSVVPEDDYVKICSNTTRTECTEDCQKVHFQPIIRPYSDHALGHCSYLNTCYPFYNNAPPTLSNAFQPAKLNSPRLDRTCKYLHFQLESPSESAIEQADYQTKRRKKCRGDGLRQELDTILGSKRYPAQYINCDLRSFDYNTLGKFQIIVADPPWDIHMSLPYGTLTDDEMRKMPMSTLSEEGTLIFLWVTGRAMDLGRECLSIWGFKRVEEIAWVKINQLQRLIRTGRTGHWLNHTKEHCLVGMKVSDPDASDIQWPEWLNRGLDTDVIVSEVRETSRKPDELYGMIERCCPVGRKVELFGRRHNGRDGWLTLGNQIGEDEVYDPELSQRLNERYPEKGKLVVGR
;
A
#
# COMPACT_ATOMS: atom_id res chain seq x y z
N MET A 1 34.84 -9.85 -16.23
CA MET A 1 33.67 -10.04 -15.34
C MET A 1 33.72 -11.39 -14.65
N GLU A 2 33.81 -12.49 -15.39
CA GLU A 2 33.93 -13.86 -14.85
C GLU A 2 35.04 -14.04 -13.80
N SER A 3 36.29 -13.68 -14.11
CA SER A 3 37.40 -13.78 -13.16
C SER A 3 37.22 -12.90 -11.91
N ALA A 4 36.49 -11.79 -12.04
CA ALA A 4 36.18 -10.90 -10.93
C ALA A 4 35.10 -11.50 -10.01
N ILE A 5 34.09 -12.15 -10.59
CA ILE A 5 33.04 -12.87 -9.85
C ILE A 5 33.66 -14.01 -9.04
N ILE A 6 34.48 -14.86 -9.67
CA ILE A 6 35.13 -16.00 -9.01
C ILE A 6 36.02 -15.51 -7.86
N ASN A 7 36.84 -14.48 -8.09
CA ASN A 7 37.72 -13.92 -7.06
C ASN A 7 36.95 -13.34 -5.85
N ILE A 8 35.81 -12.67 -6.07
CA ILE A 8 34.98 -12.15 -4.98
C ILE A 8 34.35 -13.29 -4.16
N LEU A 9 33.90 -14.34 -4.84
CA LEU A 9 33.21 -15.47 -4.20
C LEU A 9 34.17 -16.42 -3.47
N ASP A 10 35.39 -16.63 -3.98
CA ASP A 10 36.41 -17.45 -3.32
C ASP A 10 36.88 -16.86 -1.98
N ASN A 11 36.77 -15.54 -1.81
CA ASN A 11 37.28 -14.83 -0.64
C ASN A 11 36.23 -14.62 0.47
N THR A 12 34.96 -15.02 0.30
CA THR A 12 33.95 -14.90 1.37
C THR A 12 32.68 -15.70 1.06
N SER A 13 32.17 -16.44 2.05
CA SER A 13 30.90 -17.16 1.95
C SER A 13 29.69 -16.28 2.31
N GLY A 14 28.54 -16.53 1.66
CA GLY A 14 27.23 -15.96 2.07
C GLY A 14 26.75 -14.71 1.33
N TYR A 15 27.26 -14.41 0.14
CA TYR A 15 26.80 -13.24 -0.63
C TYR A 15 25.45 -13.45 -1.32
N ASN A 16 24.64 -12.39 -1.35
CA ASN A 16 23.52 -12.27 -2.29
C ASN A 16 23.96 -11.54 -3.57
N ILE A 17 23.16 -11.66 -4.63
CA ILE A 17 23.47 -11.08 -5.95
C ILE A 17 23.69 -9.55 -5.92
N ASN A 18 22.98 -8.83 -5.05
CA ASN A 18 23.13 -7.38 -4.90
C ASN A 18 24.45 -6.98 -4.22
N GLN A 19 24.90 -7.77 -3.24
CA GLN A 19 26.21 -7.58 -2.61
C GLN A 19 27.35 -7.87 -3.59
N LEU A 20 27.21 -8.88 -4.45
CA LEU A 20 28.16 -9.16 -5.51
C LEU A 20 28.24 -7.99 -6.51
N LEU A 21 27.11 -7.49 -7.00
CA LEU A 21 27.08 -6.33 -7.92
C LEU A 21 27.80 -5.12 -7.31
N ARG A 22 27.51 -4.80 -6.04
CA ARG A 22 28.20 -3.71 -5.32
C ARG A 22 29.71 -3.89 -5.32
N ARG A 23 30.20 -5.08 -4.98
CA ARG A 23 31.64 -5.35 -4.94
C ARG A 23 32.28 -5.34 -6.32
N LEU A 24 31.59 -5.78 -7.37
CA LEU A 24 32.07 -5.67 -8.74
C LEU A 24 32.23 -4.19 -9.15
N ILE A 25 31.26 -3.34 -8.82
CA ILE A 25 31.33 -1.90 -9.09
C ILE A 25 32.52 -1.25 -8.38
N PHE A 26 32.74 -1.58 -7.10
CA PHE A 26 33.78 -0.93 -6.29
C PHE A 26 35.19 -1.47 -6.50
N ASN A 27 35.35 -2.79 -6.68
CA ASN A 27 36.67 -3.42 -6.76
C ASN A 27 37.17 -3.59 -8.20
N TYR A 28 36.28 -3.49 -9.19
CA TYR A 28 36.59 -3.69 -10.62
C TYR A 28 35.95 -2.57 -11.48
N PRO A 29 36.35 -1.31 -11.30
CA PRO A 29 35.75 -0.17 -11.99
C PRO A 29 35.89 -0.25 -13.53
N ASP A 30 36.91 -0.95 -14.02
CA ASP A 30 37.14 -1.18 -15.46
C ASP A 30 36.02 -2.00 -16.14
N LEU A 31 35.16 -2.67 -15.36
CA LEU A 31 33.99 -3.37 -15.88
C LEU A 31 32.85 -2.42 -16.30
N GLY A 32 32.92 -1.14 -15.93
CA GLY A 32 31.92 -0.13 -16.30
C GLY A 32 30.51 -0.42 -15.78
N LEU A 33 30.39 -1.21 -14.71
CA LEU A 33 29.11 -1.60 -14.13
C LEU A 33 28.51 -0.46 -13.30
N THR A 34 27.19 -0.34 -13.36
CA THR A 34 26.37 0.55 -12.53
C THR A 34 25.40 -0.27 -11.68
N PHE A 35 24.75 0.37 -10.71
CA PHE A 35 23.73 -0.29 -9.88
C PHE A 35 22.51 -0.77 -10.67
N ASN A 36 22.35 -0.37 -11.94
CA ASN A 36 21.28 -0.81 -12.83
C ASN A 36 21.64 -2.07 -13.63
N ASP A 37 22.88 -2.56 -13.56
CA ASP A 37 23.38 -3.67 -14.39
C ASP A 37 23.21 -5.05 -13.72
N LEU A 38 22.21 -5.21 -12.84
CA LEU A 38 21.97 -6.46 -12.11
C LEU A 38 21.71 -7.63 -13.06
N ASP A 39 20.97 -7.41 -14.15
CA ASP A 39 20.64 -8.43 -15.15
C ASP A 39 21.89 -8.98 -15.86
N LYS A 40 22.90 -8.13 -16.08
CA LYS A 40 24.17 -8.54 -16.70
C LYS A 40 24.95 -9.46 -15.77
N VAL A 41 24.98 -9.14 -14.48
CA VAL A 41 25.63 -9.99 -13.47
C VAL A 41 24.85 -11.29 -13.26
N SER A 42 23.51 -11.22 -13.23
CA SER A 42 22.63 -12.40 -13.12
C SER A 42 22.82 -13.37 -14.29
N SER A 43 22.81 -12.85 -15.53
CA SER A 43 23.04 -13.67 -16.73
C SER A 43 24.42 -14.35 -16.68
N LYS A 44 25.45 -13.63 -16.21
CA LYS A 44 26.80 -14.18 -16.10
C LYS A 44 26.92 -15.24 -14.99
N LEU A 45 26.19 -15.11 -13.89
CA LEU A 45 26.12 -16.15 -12.85
C LEU A 45 25.46 -17.44 -13.35
N ILE A 46 24.39 -17.31 -14.15
CA ILE A 46 23.71 -18.44 -14.79
C ILE A 46 24.67 -19.17 -15.75
N GLU A 47 25.42 -18.43 -16.57
CA GLU A 47 26.45 -19.02 -17.45
C GLU A 47 27.53 -19.77 -16.69
N LEU A 48 27.88 -19.31 -15.48
CA LEU A 48 28.90 -19.94 -14.62
C LEU A 48 28.34 -21.07 -13.75
N GLY A 49 27.03 -21.32 -13.79
CA GLY A 49 26.37 -22.30 -12.93
C GLY A 49 26.44 -21.97 -11.43
N ILE A 50 26.60 -20.69 -11.09
CA ILE A 50 26.70 -20.22 -9.70
C ILE A 50 25.33 -19.74 -9.25
N ASP A 51 24.74 -20.42 -8.27
CA ASP A 51 23.51 -20.00 -7.63
C ASP A 51 23.82 -19.15 -6.39
N LEU A 52 23.34 -17.90 -6.40
CA LEU A 52 23.44 -16.99 -5.25
C LEU A 52 22.03 -16.63 -4.80
N PRO A 53 21.77 -16.57 -3.48
CA PRO A 53 20.48 -16.13 -2.97
C PRO A 53 20.13 -14.76 -3.56
N THR A 54 19.01 -14.69 -4.26
CA THR A 54 18.48 -13.46 -4.81
C THR A 54 17.72 -12.71 -3.71
N THR A 55 17.77 -11.38 -3.73
CA THR A 55 16.86 -10.56 -2.90
C THR A 55 15.57 -10.25 -3.65
N SER A 56 15.34 -10.87 -4.82
CA SER A 56 14.09 -10.79 -5.56
C SER A 56 13.11 -11.77 -4.96
N TYR A 57 11.86 -11.34 -4.77
CA TYR A 57 10.70 -12.10 -4.30
C TYR A 57 10.28 -13.27 -5.23
N ILE A 58 11.20 -13.83 -6.00
CA ILE A 58 10.98 -14.98 -6.88
C ILE A 58 11.80 -16.11 -6.29
N ASN A 59 11.40 -16.61 -5.12
CA ASN A 59 11.87 -17.89 -4.65
C ASN A 59 10.78 -18.92 -4.99
N ASN A 60 11.15 -19.93 -5.78
CA ASN A 60 10.39 -21.14 -6.12
C ASN A 60 10.12 -22.04 -4.88
N LYS A 61 9.73 -21.45 -3.76
CA LYS A 61 9.04 -22.17 -2.70
C LYS A 61 7.60 -21.71 -2.80
N ASP A 62 6.70 -22.67 -3.06
CA ASP A 62 5.26 -22.51 -2.88
C ASP A 62 5.00 -22.02 -1.46
N THR A 63 5.05 -20.71 -1.30
CA THR A 63 4.71 -20.00 -0.08
C THR A 63 3.36 -19.36 -0.35
N LEU A 64 2.54 -19.24 0.69
CA LEU A 64 1.26 -18.53 0.66
C LEU A 64 1.37 -17.11 0.03
N TYR A 65 2.57 -16.54 -0.04
CA TYR A 65 2.88 -15.30 -0.75
C TYR A 65 2.51 -15.33 -2.24
N ASP A 66 2.75 -16.44 -2.94
CA ASP A 66 2.51 -16.58 -4.39
C ASP A 66 1.00 -16.60 -4.74
N SER A 67 0.16 -16.78 -3.73
CA SER A 67 -1.30 -16.68 -3.79
C SER A 67 -1.83 -15.28 -3.42
N TYR A 68 -1.06 -14.48 -2.66
CA TYR A 68 -1.48 -13.16 -2.16
C TYR A 68 -1.23 -12.03 -3.19
N THR A 69 -0.08 -12.08 -3.89
CA THR A 69 0.23 -11.18 -5.02
C THR A 69 -0.58 -11.52 -6.28
N ARG A 70 -1.22 -12.69 -6.30
CA ARG A 70 -2.08 -13.16 -7.41
C ARG A 70 -3.53 -12.66 -7.33
N SER A 71 -3.79 -11.63 -6.52
CA SER A 71 -4.97 -10.77 -6.68
C SER A 71 -4.45 -9.47 -7.34
N VAL A 72 -4.84 -9.06 -8.54
CA VAL A 72 -6.21 -9.01 -9.10
C VAL A 72 -6.22 -9.15 -10.64
N VAL A 73 -5.08 -9.38 -11.30
CA VAL A 73 -5.00 -9.48 -12.76
C VAL A 73 -4.03 -10.61 -13.12
N PRO A 74 -4.46 -11.72 -13.76
CA PRO A 74 -3.54 -12.70 -14.33
C PRO A 74 -2.43 -11.98 -15.12
N GLU A 75 -1.17 -12.43 -15.06
CA GLU A 75 -0.10 -11.86 -15.91
C GLU A 75 -0.48 -11.89 -17.41
N ASP A 76 -1.39 -12.79 -17.79
CA ASP A 76 -1.98 -12.94 -19.12
C ASP A 76 -3.07 -11.90 -19.47
N ASP A 77 -3.52 -11.07 -18.51
CA ASP A 77 -4.51 -10.00 -18.72
C ASP A 77 -3.86 -8.63 -18.99
N TYR A 78 -2.53 -8.51 -18.91
CA TYR A 78 -1.84 -7.30 -19.34
C TYR A 78 -1.60 -7.30 -20.84
N VAL A 79 -2.07 -6.24 -21.50
CA VAL A 79 -1.73 -6.00 -22.89
C VAL A 79 -0.26 -5.57 -22.95
N LYS A 80 0.60 -6.47 -23.43
CA LYS A 80 2.04 -6.22 -23.53
C LYS A 80 2.29 -5.07 -24.51
N ILE A 81 2.94 -4.02 -24.03
CA ILE A 81 3.38 -2.89 -24.84
C ILE A 81 4.68 -3.27 -25.55
N CYS A 82 4.82 -2.90 -26.83
CA CYS A 82 6.06 -3.11 -27.56
C CYS A 82 7.18 -2.24 -26.99
N SER A 83 8.36 -2.81 -26.81
CA SER A 83 9.55 -2.10 -26.32
C SER A 83 9.96 -0.95 -27.25
N ASN A 84 9.67 -1.06 -28.55
CA ASN A 84 9.93 -0.01 -29.54
C ASN A 84 8.84 1.07 -29.54
N THR A 85 7.75 0.88 -28.79
CA THR A 85 6.60 1.78 -28.58
C THR A 85 5.79 2.15 -29.83
N THR A 86 6.41 2.55 -30.93
CA THR A 86 5.77 2.86 -32.22
C THR A 86 5.97 1.72 -33.22
N ARG A 87 5.00 1.51 -34.10
CA ARG A 87 5.06 0.46 -35.13
C ARG A 87 6.13 0.74 -36.17
N THR A 88 6.33 2.00 -36.51
CA THR A 88 7.35 2.46 -37.46
C THR A 88 8.77 2.13 -36.99
N GLU A 89 9.01 2.06 -35.69
CA GLU A 89 10.29 1.70 -35.09
C GLU A 89 10.37 0.20 -34.75
N CYS A 90 9.30 -0.57 -35.00
CA CYS A 90 9.25 -2.00 -34.80
C CYS A 90 9.45 -2.74 -36.12
N THR A 91 10.64 -3.32 -36.30
CA THR A 91 11.03 -4.02 -37.53
C THR A 91 10.60 -5.49 -37.57
N GLU A 92 9.94 -5.98 -36.51
CA GLU A 92 9.44 -7.36 -36.40
C GLU A 92 7.92 -7.39 -36.56
N ASP A 93 7.38 -8.53 -37.02
CA ASP A 93 5.93 -8.78 -37.02
C ASP A 93 5.41 -8.93 -35.57
N CYS A 94 5.25 -7.78 -34.91
CA CYS A 94 5.06 -7.69 -33.47
C CYS A 94 3.59 -7.61 -33.11
N GLN A 95 3.13 -8.57 -32.30
CA GLN A 95 1.74 -8.67 -31.83
C GLN A 95 1.47 -7.84 -30.56
N LYS A 96 2.47 -7.09 -30.06
CA LYS A 96 2.34 -6.20 -28.89
C LYS A 96 1.66 -4.89 -29.27
N VAL A 97 1.15 -4.17 -28.28
CA VAL A 97 0.55 -2.84 -28.51
C VAL A 97 1.61 -1.83 -28.93
N HIS A 98 1.26 -1.07 -29.96
CA HIS A 98 2.01 0.07 -30.43
C HIS A 98 1.14 1.32 -30.36
N PHE A 99 1.80 2.47 -30.33
CA PHE A 99 1.17 3.78 -30.33
C PHE A 99 1.51 4.55 -31.60
N GLN A 100 0.56 5.34 -32.08
CA GLN A 100 0.76 6.27 -33.20
C GLN A 100 0.57 7.71 -32.74
N PRO A 101 1.39 8.65 -33.25
CA PRO A 101 1.27 10.05 -32.89
C PRO A 101 -0.01 10.68 -33.46
N ILE A 102 -0.67 11.51 -32.65
CA ILE A 102 -1.83 12.31 -33.06
C ILE A 102 -1.30 13.64 -33.59
N ILE A 103 -1.26 13.79 -34.91
CA ILE A 103 -0.79 15.01 -35.57
C ILE A 103 -1.99 15.90 -35.85
N ARG A 104 -2.06 17.04 -35.17
CA ARG A 104 -3.06 18.09 -35.40
C ARG A 104 -2.42 19.28 -36.12
N PRO A 105 -3.19 20.17 -36.76
CA PRO A 105 -2.63 21.34 -37.46
C PRO A 105 -1.75 22.25 -36.61
N TYR A 106 -1.93 22.21 -35.28
CA TYR A 106 -1.20 22.99 -34.29
C TYR A 106 -0.18 22.17 -33.47
N SER A 107 0.03 20.89 -33.82
CA SER A 107 1.05 20.05 -33.19
C SER A 107 2.44 20.50 -33.64
N ASP A 108 3.33 20.75 -32.67
CA ASP A 108 4.72 21.13 -32.89
C ASP A 108 5.64 20.01 -32.40
N HIS A 109 6.25 19.30 -33.35
CA HIS A 109 7.13 18.17 -33.10
C HIS A 109 8.41 18.55 -32.34
N ALA A 110 8.85 19.82 -32.41
CA ALA A 110 10.06 20.27 -31.74
C ALA A 110 9.88 20.41 -30.22
N LEU A 111 8.64 20.49 -29.73
CA LEU A 111 8.33 20.64 -28.30
C LEU A 111 8.35 19.30 -27.53
N GLY A 112 8.47 18.17 -28.23
CA GLY A 112 8.51 16.84 -27.63
C GLY A 112 7.13 16.33 -27.17
N HIS A 113 7.15 15.30 -26.32
CA HIS A 113 5.94 14.59 -25.87
C HIS A 113 5.21 15.35 -24.76
N CYS A 114 3.87 15.35 -24.81
CA CYS A 114 3.06 15.94 -23.75
C CYS A 114 3.21 15.13 -22.45
N SER A 115 3.70 15.77 -21.38
CA SER A 115 3.62 15.18 -20.04
C SER A 115 2.16 15.17 -19.60
N TYR A 116 1.60 13.99 -19.41
CA TYR A 116 0.18 13.77 -19.22
C TYR A 116 -0.27 14.29 -17.84
N LEU A 117 -0.55 15.60 -17.77
CA LEU A 117 -0.90 16.31 -16.55
C LEU A 117 -2.12 17.19 -16.80
N ASN A 118 -3.33 16.71 -16.43
CA ASN A 118 -4.62 17.40 -16.22
C ASN A 118 -5.08 18.54 -17.17
N THR A 119 -4.29 18.96 -18.14
CA THR A 119 -4.49 20.15 -18.98
C THR A 119 -5.11 19.76 -20.32
N CYS A 120 -4.92 18.50 -20.74
CA CYS A 120 -5.39 17.99 -22.03
C CYS A 120 -6.56 16.99 -21.92
N TYR A 121 -6.87 16.50 -20.72
CA TYR A 121 -7.93 15.49 -20.48
C TYR A 121 -9.32 15.86 -21.04
N PRO A 122 -9.77 17.14 -21.03
CA PRO A 122 -11.10 17.51 -21.52
C PRO A 122 -11.32 17.33 -23.04
N PHE A 123 -10.26 17.07 -23.82
CA PHE A 123 -10.32 17.12 -25.29
C PHE A 123 -10.17 15.75 -25.98
N TYR A 124 -9.97 14.67 -25.22
CA TYR A 124 -9.72 13.33 -25.77
C TYR A 124 -10.95 12.44 -25.90
N ASN A 125 -11.95 12.67 -25.04
CA ASN A 125 -13.18 11.90 -25.11
C ASN A 125 -14.21 12.72 -25.86
N ASN A 126 -14.54 12.30 -27.09
CA ASN A 126 -15.79 12.66 -27.77
C ASN A 126 -17.02 12.09 -27.01
N ALA A 127 -17.00 12.09 -25.68
CA ALA A 127 -18.06 11.64 -24.82
C ALA A 127 -19.01 12.82 -24.58
N PRO A 128 -20.34 12.64 -24.74
CA PRO A 128 -21.29 13.67 -24.36
C PRO A 128 -21.14 14.00 -22.87
N PRO A 129 -21.28 15.28 -22.50
CA PRO A 129 -20.96 15.77 -21.17
C PRO A 129 -22.04 15.31 -20.19
N THR A 130 -21.75 14.32 -19.35
CA THR A 130 -22.58 14.06 -18.18
C THR A 130 -21.73 13.92 -16.91
N LEU A 131 -22.02 14.86 -16.00
CA LEU A 131 -21.77 14.89 -14.54
C LEU A 131 -20.35 15.34 -14.14
N SER A 132 -20.10 16.64 -13.91
CA SER A 132 -20.56 17.55 -12.83
C SER A 132 -19.31 17.94 -12.01
N ASN A 133 -18.54 18.96 -12.41
CA ASN A 133 -18.65 20.30 -11.79
C ASN A 133 -17.87 21.39 -12.59
N ALA A 134 -17.53 21.14 -13.86
CA ALA A 134 -16.68 22.07 -14.63
C ALA A 134 -17.45 23.19 -15.38
N PHE A 135 -18.78 23.17 -15.38
CA PHE A 135 -19.59 24.12 -16.16
C PHE A 135 -20.51 24.96 -15.28
N GLN A 136 -19.95 26.02 -14.68
CA GLN A 136 -20.74 27.20 -14.33
C GLN A 136 -20.63 28.21 -15.48
N PRO A 137 -21.75 28.68 -16.06
CA PRO A 137 -21.76 29.58 -17.22
C PRO A 137 -21.20 30.99 -16.93
N ALA A 138 -20.90 31.31 -15.67
CA ALA A 138 -20.35 32.61 -15.26
C ALA A 138 -18.84 32.82 -15.55
N LYS A 139 -18.15 31.87 -16.20
CA LYS A 139 -16.72 32.00 -16.56
C LYS A 139 -16.44 31.95 -18.07
N LEU A 140 -17.45 32.20 -18.90
CA LEU A 140 -17.27 32.25 -20.36
C LEU A 140 -16.42 33.45 -20.83
N ASN A 141 -16.15 34.43 -19.96
CA ASN A 141 -15.31 35.61 -20.25
C ASN A 141 -13.96 35.58 -19.52
N SER A 142 -13.34 34.40 -19.38
CA SER A 142 -11.95 34.30 -18.92
C SER A 142 -11.00 34.21 -20.13
N PRO A 143 -9.97 35.07 -20.27
CA PRO A 143 -9.04 35.07 -21.40
C PRO A 143 -8.11 33.84 -21.47
N ARG A 144 -8.44 32.75 -20.75
CA ARG A 144 -7.64 31.53 -20.63
C ARG A 144 -8.23 30.31 -21.36
N LEU A 145 -9.26 30.49 -22.19
CA LEU A 145 -9.99 29.40 -22.86
C LEU A 145 -9.57 29.14 -24.33
N ASP A 146 -8.34 29.46 -24.71
CA ASP A 146 -7.70 28.98 -25.95
C ASP A 146 -6.35 28.32 -25.61
N ARG A 147 -6.41 27.09 -25.10
CA ARG A 147 -5.20 26.27 -24.95
C ARG A 147 -5.34 25.00 -25.76
N THR A 148 -5.17 25.12 -27.07
CA THR A 148 -4.80 23.97 -27.90
C THR A 148 -3.40 23.52 -27.48
N CYS A 149 -3.25 22.26 -27.05
CA CYS A 149 -1.96 21.73 -26.63
C CYS A 149 -1.10 21.43 -27.89
N LYS A 150 0.05 22.11 -28.00
CA LYS A 150 0.99 21.97 -29.12
C LYS A 150 1.92 20.75 -29.01
N TYR A 151 2.03 20.14 -27.83
CA TYR A 151 2.89 18.97 -27.61
C TYR A 151 2.36 17.72 -28.33
N LEU A 152 3.25 16.78 -28.64
CA LEU A 152 2.91 15.54 -29.32
C LEU A 152 2.17 14.58 -28.38
N HIS A 153 1.04 14.06 -28.83
CA HIS A 153 0.26 13.04 -28.12
C HIS A 153 0.21 11.76 -28.93
N PHE A 154 -0.17 10.66 -28.30
CA PHE A 154 -0.21 9.35 -28.91
C PHE A 154 -1.54 8.67 -28.63
N GLN A 155 -2.01 7.89 -29.59
CA GLN A 155 -3.16 6.99 -29.44
C GLN A 155 -2.72 5.55 -29.70
N LEU A 156 -3.52 4.60 -29.20
CA LEU A 156 -3.36 3.20 -29.54
C LEU A 156 -3.53 3.01 -31.05
N GLU A 157 -2.59 2.29 -31.66
CA GLU A 157 -2.73 1.83 -33.04
C GLU A 157 -3.67 0.61 -33.07
N SER A 158 -4.55 0.55 -34.07
CA SER A 158 -5.48 -0.58 -34.22
C SER A 158 -4.71 -1.89 -34.47
N PRO A 159 -5.08 -2.99 -33.80
CA PRO A 159 -4.47 -4.29 -34.04
C PRO A 159 -4.73 -4.78 -35.49
N SER A 160 -3.82 -5.58 -36.03
CA SER A 160 -3.99 -6.20 -37.36
C SER A 160 -5.16 -7.21 -37.36
N GLU A 161 -5.75 -7.47 -38.53
CA GLU A 161 -6.88 -8.42 -38.67
C GLU A 161 -6.57 -9.80 -38.09
N SER A 162 -5.32 -10.26 -38.21
CA SER A 162 -4.85 -11.52 -37.62
C SER A 162 -4.84 -11.55 -36.08
N ALA A 163 -4.64 -10.40 -35.44
CA ALA A 163 -4.64 -10.27 -33.97
C ALA A 163 -6.07 -10.21 -33.41
N ILE A 164 -7.02 -9.70 -34.20
CA ILE A 164 -8.45 -9.62 -33.84
C ILE A 164 -9.06 -11.04 -33.75
N GLU A 165 -8.76 -11.92 -34.71
CA GLU A 165 -9.28 -13.30 -34.72
C GLU A 165 -8.76 -14.15 -33.55
N GLN A 166 -7.49 -13.96 -33.13
CA GLN A 166 -6.92 -14.66 -31.98
C GLN A 166 -7.47 -14.15 -30.64
N ALA A 167 -7.74 -12.85 -30.53
CA ALA A 167 -8.36 -12.26 -29.34
C ALA A 167 -9.78 -12.79 -29.10
N ASP A 168 -10.57 -13.00 -30.16
CA ASP A 168 -11.93 -13.58 -30.06
C ASP A 168 -11.91 -15.05 -29.61
N TYR A 169 -10.90 -15.83 -30.03
CA TYR A 169 -10.70 -17.20 -29.57
C TYR A 169 -10.30 -17.26 -28.08
N GLN A 170 -9.41 -16.37 -27.64
CA GLN A 170 -9.00 -16.27 -26.22
C GLN A 170 -10.14 -15.76 -25.32
N THR A 171 -10.99 -14.85 -25.81
CA THR A 171 -12.14 -14.31 -25.05
C THR A 171 -13.22 -15.36 -24.79
N LYS A 172 -13.44 -16.30 -25.73
CA LYS A 172 -14.32 -17.46 -25.53
C LYS A 172 -13.78 -18.45 -24.48
N ARG A 173 -12.46 -18.58 -24.38
CA ARG A 173 -11.79 -19.41 -23.35
C ARG A 173 -11.78 -18.73 -21.97
N ARG A 174 -11.68 -17.39 -21.91
CA ARG A 174 -11.74 -16.57 -20.68
C ARG A 174 -13.04 -16.70 -19.89
N LYS A 175 -14.19 -16.98 -20.53
CA LYS A 175 -15.47 -17.21 -19.82
C LYS A 175 -15.49 -18.45 -18.94
N LYS A 176 -14.55 -19.39 -19.09
CA LYS A 176 -14.50 -20.65 -18.33
C LYS A 176 -13.62 -20.58 -17.07
N CYS A 177 -12.79 -19.54 -16.92
CA CYS A 177 -11.79 -19.43 -15.85
C CYS A 177 -11.93 -18.11 -15.06
N ARG A 178 -13.13 -17.78 -14.59
CA ARG A 178 -13.27 -16.75 -13.56
C ARG A 178 -12.99 -17.35 -12.18
N GLY A 179 -11.78 -17.09 -11.68
CA GLY A 179 -11.53 -16.51 -10.34
C GLY A 179 -12.02 -17.17 -9.04
N ASP A 180 -12.78 -18.27 -9.04
CA ASP A 180 -13.33 -18.81 -7.78
C ASP A 180 -12.34 -19.66 -6.97
N GLY A 181 -11.35 -20.30 -7.62
CA GLY A 181 -10.48 -21.30 -6.97
C GLY A 181 -9.46 -20.75 -5.97
N LEU A 182 -8.77 -19.64 -6.29
CA LEU A 182 -7.69 -19.09 -5.44
C LEU A 182 -8.22 -18.42 -4.17
N ARG A 183 -9.39 -17.79 -4.25
CA ARG A 183 -10.08 -17.23 -3.07
C ARG A 183 -10.59 -18.34 -2.16
N GLN A 184 -11.11 -19.43 -2.73
CA GLN A 184 -11.48 -20.64 -2.00
C GLN A 184 -10.30 -21.31 -1.31
N GLU A 185 -9.14 -21.43 -1.96
CA GLU A 185 -7.93 -21.99 -1.34
C GLU A 185 -7.41 -21.12 -0.18
N LEU A 186 -7.39 -19.79 -0.35
CA LEU A 186 -7.06 -18.87 0.74
C LEU A 186 -8.06 -18.95 1.90
N ASP A 187 -9.37 -18.99 1.62
CA ASP A 187 -10.42 -19.10 2.63
C ASP A 187 -10.38 -20.47 3.35
N THR A 188 -9.92 -21.51 2.64
CA THR A 188 -9.70 -22.85 3.19
C THR A 188 -8.45 -22.90 4.09
N ILE A 189 -7.37 -22.19 3.72
CA ILE A 189 -6.11 -22.12 4.50
C ILE A 189 -6.23 -21.13 5.69
N LEU A 190 -6.95 -20.03 5.52
CA LEU A 190 -7.22 -19.01 6.55
C LEU A 190 -8.25 -19.44 7.59
N GLY A 191 -8.82 -20.64 7.45
CA GLY A 191 -9.69 -21.25 8.46
C GLY A 191 -10.90 -20.40 8.82
N SER A 192 -11.92 -20.35 7.96
CA SER A 192 -13.35 -20.19 8.34
C SER A 192 -13.84 -18.99 9.17
N LYS A 193 -12.98 -18.04 9.62
CA LYS A 193 -13.38 -16.92 10.51
C LYS A 193 -12.94 -15.53 10.05
N ARG A 194 -12.68 -15.32 8.75
CA ARG A 194 -12.50 -13.96 8.22
C ARG A 194 -13.87 -13.33 7.97
N TYR A 195 -14.34 -12.54 8.93
CA TYR A 195 -15.58 -11.80 8.80
C TYR A 195 -15.46 -10.63 7.81
N PRO A 196 -16.56 -10.16 7.20
CA PRO A 196 -16.60 -8.87 6.53
C PRO A 196 -16.15 -7.73 7.46
N ALA A 197 -15.91 -6.55 6.91
CA ALA A 197 -15.62 -5.37 7.72
C ALA A 197 -16.65 -5.17 8.84
N GLN A 198 -16.16 -5.07 10.08
CA GLN A 198 -17.00 -4.88 11.28
C GLN A 198 -16.76 -3.50 11.87
N TYR A 199 -17.81 -2.94 12.47
CA TYR A 199 -17.85 -1.55 12.90
C TYR A 199 -18.55 -1.42 14.26
N ILE A 200 -17.96 -0.65 15.19
CA ILE A 200 -18.61 -0.29 16.45
C ILE A 200 -18.46 1.22 16.65
N ASN A 201 -19.59 1.93 16.64
CA ASN A 201 -19.68 3.34 16.94
C ASN A 201 -19.72 3.56 18.45
N CYS A 202 -18.61 4.06 18.99
CA CYS A 202 -18.44 4.28 20.42
C CYS A 202 -17.46 5.41 20.73
N ASP A 203 -17.58 5.95 21.95
CA ASP A 203 -16.52 6.75 22.56
C ASP A 203 -15.51 5.81 23.23
N LEU A 204 -14.30 5.76 22.67
CA LEU A 204 -13.22 4.88 23.11
C LEU A 204 -12.73 5.16 24.53
N ARG A 205 -13.12 6.28 25.16
CA ARG A 205 -12.78 6.59 26.56
C ARG A 205 -13.65 5.85 27.56
N SER A 206 -14.91 5.60 27.20
CA SER A 206 -15.91 4.96 28.08
C SER A 206 -16.31 3.56 27.63
N PHE A 207 -15.93 3.16 26.42
CA PHE A 207 -16.18 1.83 25.89
C PHE A 207 -15.46 0.73 26.71
N ASP A 208 -16.11 -0.43 26.87
CA ASP A 208 -15.57 -1.56 27.64
C ASP A 208 -14.83 -2.53 26.71
N TYR A 209 -13.51 -2.42 26.73
CA TYR A 209 -12.60 -3.17 25.87
C TYR A 209 -12.62 -4.68 26.15
N ASN A 210 -13.06 -5.11 27.33
CA ASN A 210 -13.15 -6.54 27.68
C ASN A 210 -14.14 -7.29 26.78
N THR A 211 -15.08 -6.58 26.16
CA THR A 211 -16.04 -7.17 25.21
C THR A 211 -15.39 -7.61 23.90
N LEU A 212 -14.25 -7.04 23.51
CA LEU A 212 -13.65 -7.25 22.20
C LEU A 212 -12.79 -8.51 22.10
N GLY A 213 -12.26 -8.99 23.23
CA GLY A 213 -11.25 -10.05 23.27
C GLY A 213 -9.85 -9.57 22.85
N LYS A 214 -8.96 -10.50 22.50
CA LYS A 214 -7.57 -10.23 22.14
C LYS A 214 -7.36 -10.12 20.62
N PHE A 215 -6.36 -9.34 20.22
CA PHE A 215 -5.99 -9.09 18.83
C PHE A 215 -4.50 -9.30 18.63
N GLN A 216 -4.13 -9.83 17.46
CA GLN A 216 -2.72 -9.92 17.06
C GLN A 216 -2.21 -8.57 16.55
N ILE A 217 -3.10 -7.78 15.90
CA ILE A 217 -2.77 -6.45 15.39
C ILE A 217 -3.73 -5.41 15.92
N ILE A 218 -3.17 -4.29 16.38
CA ILE A 218 -3.88 -3.07 16.74
C ILE A 218 -3.36 -1.92 15.88
N VAL A 219 -4.24 -1.19 15.20
CA VAL A 219 -3.93 0.09 14.54
C VAL A 219 -4.63 1.19 15.31
N ALA A 220 -3.95 2.31 15.56
CA ALA A 220 -4.56 3.46 16.20
C ALA A 220 -4.10 4.78 15.54
N ASP A 221 -5.07 5.66 15.26
CA ASP A 221 -4.83 7.05 14.84
C ASP A 221 -5.51 8.03 15.81
N PRO A 222 -4.96 8.21 17.03
CA PRO A 222 -5.63 8.98 18.07
C PRO A 222 -5.69 10.47 17.73
N PRO A 223 -6.75 11.19 18.17
CA PRO A 223 -6.84 12.63 18.03
C PRO A 223 -6.02 13.31 19.14
N TRP A 224 -4.69 13.25 19.02
CA TRP A 224 -3.75 13.82 19.98
C TRP A 224 -4.01 15.30 20.25
N ASP A 225 -3.95 15.71 21.52
CA ASP A 225 -3.86 17.13 21.85
C ASP A 225 -2.47 17.68 21.50
N ILE A 226 -2.40 18.45 20.43
CA ILE A 226 -1.17 19.07 19.95
C ILE A 226 -0.97 20.51 20.47
N HIS A 227 -1.76 20.95 21.45
CA HIS A 227 -1.76 22.34 21.97
C HIS A 227 -2.06 23.37 20.88
N MET A 228 -2.94 23.02 19.95
CA MET A 228 -3.44 23.91 18.90
C MET A 228 -4.96 23.80 18.81
N SER A 229 -5.61 24.88 18.38
CA SER A 229 -7.05 24.84 18.08
C SER A 229 -7.28 23.99 16.83
N LEU A 230 -7.92 22.84 17.01
CA LEU A 230 -8.28 21.90 15.95
C LEU A 230 -9.79 21.90 15.73
N PRO A 231 -10.26 21.64 14.50
CA PRO A 231 -11.70 21.62 14.19
C PRO A 231 -12.40 20.34 14.67
N TYR A 232 -11.78 19.55 15.54
CA TYR A 232 -12.28 18.29 16.10
C TYR A 232 -11.85 18.14 17.55
N GLY A 233 -12.58 17.31 18.31
CA GLY A 233 -12.24 17.01 19.70
C GLY A 233 -10.95 16.18 19.80
N THR A 234 -10.10 16.53 20.75
CA THR A 234 -8.84 15.82 21.07
C THR A 234 -8.98 15.02 22.36
N LEU A 235 -8.07 14.06 22.55
CA LEU A 235 -7.85 13.42 23.84
C LEU A 235 -6.69 14.12 24.53
N THR A 236 -6.86 14.43 25.81
CA THR A 236 -5.80 14.93 26.68
C THR A 236 -4.71 13.86 26.86
N ASP A 237 -3.49 14.29 27.19
CA ASP A 237 -2.36 13.37 27.43
C ASP A 237 -2.72 12.30 28.49
N ASP A 238 -3.46 12.67 29.55
CA ASP A 238 -3.87 11.74 30.60
C ASP A 238 -4.96 10.75 30.17
N GLU A 239 -5.91 11.18 29.32
CA GLU A 239 -6.87 10.26 28.72
C GLU A 239 -6.16 9.23 27.82
N MET A 240 -5.16 9.67 27.05
CA MET A 240 -4.35 8.76 26.23
C MET A 240 -3.60 7.74 27.08
N ARG A 241 -2.91 8.19 28.14
CA ARG A 241 -2.18 7.28 29.05
C ARG A 241 -3.10 6.23 29.70
N LYS A 242 -4.32 6.63 30.07
CA LYS A 242 -5.31 5.78 30.77
C LYS A 242 -6.04 4.80 29.86
N MET A 243 -5.86 4.87 28.53
CA MET A 243 -6.50 3.92 27.62
C MET A 243 -6.12 2.47 27.98
N PRO A 244 -7.10 1.56 28.08
CA PRO A 244 -6.87 0.19 28.55
C PRO A 244 -6.30 -0.72 27.45
N MET A 245 -5.29 -0.28 26.70
CA MET A 245 -4.73 -0.99 25.53
C MET A 245 -4.23 -2.40 25.86
N SER A 246 -3.72 -2.61 27.08
CA SER A 246 -3.31 -3.93 27.59
C SER A 246 -4.45 -4.97 27.58
N THR A 247 -5.72 -4.53 27.64
CA THR A 247 -6.87 -5.45 27.58
C THR A 247 -7.06 -6.07 26.21
N LEU A 248 -6.62 -5.41 25.14
CA LEU A 248 -6.72 -5.90 23.75
C LEU A 248 -5.53 -6.76 23.32
N SER A 249 -4.42 -6.66 24.04
CA SER A 249 -3.16 -7.30 23.67
C SER A 249 -2.84 -8.50 24.55
N GLU A 250 -2.10 -9.43 23.95
CA GLU A 250 -1.33 -10.51 24.58
C GLU A 250 0.13 -10.44 24.13
N GLU A 251 1.02 -11.21 24.74
CA GLU A 251 2.43 -11.26 24.32
C GLU A 251 2.55 -11.55 22.81
N GLY A 252 3.38 -10.79 22.11
CA GLY A 252 3.52 -10.86 20.65
C GLY A 252 2.53 -10.02 19.85
N THR A 253 1.54 -9.37 20.49
CA THR A 253 0.64 -8.43 19.80
C THR A 253 1.43 -7.24 19.24
N LEU A 254 1.17 -6.87 17.99
CA LEU A 254 1.72 -5.65 17.39
C LEU A 254 0.74 -4.49 17.46
N ILE A 255 1.27 -3.30 17.71
CA ILE A 255 0.54 -2.03 17.62
C ILE A 255 1.20 -1.11 16.60
N PHE A 256 0.38 -0.50 15.75
CA PHE A 256 0.74 0.52 14.78
C PHE A 256 0.08 1.83 15.23
N LEU A 257 0.89 2.74 15.78
CA LEU A 257 0.42 3.98 16.40
C LEU A 257 0.85 5.20 15.58
N TRP A 258 -0.11 5.85 14.92
CA TRP A 258 0.16 7.09 14.21
C TRP A 258 0.47 8.23 15.18
N VAL A 259 1.53 8.96 14.88
CA VAL A 259 2.05 10.07 15.69
C VAL A 259 2.50 11.23 14.81
N THR A 260 2.37 12.45 15.34
CA THR A 260 2.77 13.67 14.65
C THR A 260 3.19 14.76 15.65
N GLY A 261 4.14 15.62 15.25
CA GLY A 261 4.59 16.75 16.08
C GLY A 261 4.99 16.32 17.50
N ARG A 262 4.41 16.95 18.53
CA ARG A 262 4.68 16.61 19.93
C ARG A 262 4.27 15.18 20.33
N ALA A 263 3.31 14.60 19.61
CA ALA A 263 2.82 13.26 19.91
C ALA A 263 3.86 12.16 19.59
N MET A 264 4.98 12.51 18.94
CA MET A 264 6.11 11.58 18.77
C MET A 264 6.64 11.07 20.12
N ASP A 265 6.82 11.96 21.09
CA ASP A 265 7.39 11.60 22.40
C ASP A 265 6.31 11.01 23.31
N LEU A 266 5.13 11.63 23.34
CA LEU A 266 3.97 11.11 24.07
C LEU A 266 3.55 9.73 23.58
N GLY A 267 3.57 9.48 22.27
CA GLY A 267 3.25 8.18 21.69
C GLY A 267 4.24 7.10 22.11
N ARG A 268 5.53 7.41 22.20
CA ARG A 268 6.55 6.50 22.75
C ARG A 268 6.30 6.20 24.23
N GLU A 269 5.97 7.22 25.01
CA GLU A 269 5.59 7.07 26.42
C GLU A 269 4.35 6.18 26.57
N CYS A 270 3.30 6.42 25.77
CA CYS A 270 2.08 5.60 25.76
C CYS A 270 2.37 4.15 25.41
N LEU A 271 3.20 3.87 24.39
CA LEU A 271 3.61 2.49 24.08
C LEU A 271 4.23 1.81 25.30
N SER A 272 5.16 2.47 25.99
CA SER A 272 5.78 1.93 27.21
C SER A 272 4.77 1.70 28.34
N ILE A 273 3.87 2.65 28.60
CA ILE A 273 2.81 2.51 29.62
C ILE A 273 1.88 1.34 29.30
N TRP A 274 1.55 1.16 28.03
CA TRP A 274 0.72 0.05 27.55
C TRP A 274 1.51 -1.27 27.46
N GLY A 275 2.79 -1.31 27.83
CA GLY A 275 3.65 -2.50 27.86
C GLY A 275 4.12 -2.97 26.47
N PHE A 276 4.18 -2.06 25.50
CA PHE A 276 4.76 -2.32 24.18
C PHE A 276 6.19 -1.80 24.12
N LYS A 277 7.09 -2.64 23.61
CA LYS A 277 8.44 -2.24 23.21
C LYS A 277 8.42 -1.78 21.77
N ARG A 278 8.87 -0.56 21.50
CA ARG A 278 9.00 -0.06 20.12
C ARG A 278 10.04 -0.88 19.37
N VAL A 279 9.64 -1.47 18.24
CA VAL A 279 10.51 -2.31 17.40
C VAL A 279 10.82 -1.67 16.05
N GLU A 280 9.88 -0.88 15.49
CA GLU A 280 10.07 -0.19 14.20
C GLU A 280 9.41 1.20 14.22
N GLU A 281 9.71 2.01 13.19
CA GLU A 281 9.06 3.31 12.93
C GLU A 281 8.84 3.47 11.43
N ILE A 282 7.57 3.45 11.00
CA ILE A 282 7.20 3.62 9.59
C ILE A 282 7.06 5.11 9.28
N ALA A 283 7.68 5.55 8.18
CA ALA A 283 7.53 6.91 7.66
C ALA A 283 6.61 6.92 6.43
N TRP A 284 5.47 7.61 6.52
CA TRP A 284 4.65 7.90 5.36
C TRP A 284 5.09 9.21 4.70
N VAL A 285 5.75 9.10 3.56
CA VAL A 285 6.15 10.21 2.70
C VAL A 285 4.97 10.65 1.84
N LYS A 286 4.59 11.92 2.01
CA LYS A 286 3.43 12.53 1.37
C LYS A 286 3.81 13.12 0.02
N ILE A 287 3.25 12.53 -1.03
CA ILE A 287 3.41 12.99 -2.40
C ILE A 287 2.08 13.55 -2.95
N ASN A 288 2.19 14.37 -3.98
CA ASN A 288 1.04 14.77 -4.79
C ASN A 288 0.81 13.77 -5.94
N GLN A 289 -0.23 14.02 -6.75
CA GLN A 289 -0.53 13.27 -7.99
C GLN A 289 0.63 13.20 -8.99
N LEU A 290 1.63 14.06 -8.82
CA LEU A 290 2.84 14.11 -9.61
C LEU A 290 4.02 13.35 -9.02
N GLN A 291 3.79 12.55 -7.97
CA GLN A 291 4.83 11.82 -7.26
C GLN A 291 5.92 12.77 -6.70
N ARG A 292 5.58 14.04 -6.46
CA ARG A 292 6.46 15.04 -5.87
C ARG A 292 6.06 15.28 -4.42
N LEU A 293 7.06 15.50 -3.57
CA LEU A 293 6.84 15.88 -2.18
C LEU A 293 5.97 17.13 -2.08
N ILE A 294 4.98 17.08 -1.20
CA ILE A 294 4.15 18.25 -0.89
C ILE A 294 4.96 19.19 0.01
N ARG A 295 5.52 20.25 -0.59
CA ARG A 295 6.38 21.24 0.10
C ARG A 295 5.77 22.62 0.26
N THR A 296 4.57 22.84 -0.28
CA THR A 296 3.88 24.14 -0.29
C THR A 296 2.97 24.29 0.94
N GLY A 297 2.99 25.47 1.57
CA GLY A 297 2.24 25.77 2.80
C GLY A 297 3.14 25.85 4.04
N ARG A 298 2.59 26.28 5.18
CA ARG A 298 3.23 26.19 6.51
C ARG A 298 2.73 24.93 7.21
N THR A 299 3.38 23.80 6.96
CA THR A 299 2.97 22.50 7.51
C THR A 299 3.71 22.11 8.79
N GLY A 300 4.75 22.87 9.18
CA GLY A 300 5.45 22.73 10.45
C GLY A 300 5.90 24.09 10.99
N HIS A 301 6.35 24.10 12.25
CA HIS A 301 6.75 25.33 12.95
C HIS A 301 8.09 25.89 12.47
N TRP A 302 9.04 25.00 12.15
CA TRP A 302 10.41 25.36 11.76
C TRP A 302 10.76 24.89 10.34
N LEU A 303 10.39 23.64 10.03
CA LEU A 303 10.58 23.02 8.71
C LEU A 303 9.22 22.55 8.18
N ASN A 304 9.06 22.51 6.86
CA ASN A 304 7.86 21.94 6.25
C ASN A 304 7.82 20.43 6.47
N HIS A 305 6.72 19.95 7.05
CA HIS A 305 6.48 18.54 7.26
C HIS A 305 5.93 17.92 5.97
N THR A 306 6.68 16.97 5.40
CA THR A 306 6.29 16.21 4.19
C THR A 306 6.08 14.72 4.50
N LYS A 307 6.03 14.36 5.77
CA LYS A 307 5.81 12.99 6.22
C LYS A 307 5.05 12.94 7.54
N GLU A 308 4.38 11.81 7.77
CA GLU A 308 3.87 11.40 9.07
C GLU A 308 4.55 10.09 9.50
N HIS A 309 4.49 9.81 10.80
CA HIS A 309 5.17 8.67 11.39
C HIS A 309 4.16 7.71 12.03
N CYS A 310 4.44 6.43 11.95
CA CYS A 310 3.68 5.37 12.60
C CYS A 310 4.65 4.50 13.42
N LEU A 311 4.58 4.60 14.73
CA LEU A 311 5.39 3.77 15.62
C LEU A 311 4.88 2.34 15.57
N VAL A 312 5.78 1.37 15.48
CA VAL A 312 5.44 -0.05 15.58
C VAL A 312 5.98 -0.57 16.91
N GLY A 313 5.07 -1.03 17.77
CA GLY A 313 5.38 -1.64 19.04
C GLY A 313 5.01 -3.11 19.06
N MET A 314 5.76 -3.93 19.81
CA MET A 314 5.36 -5.30 20.14
C MET A 314 5.15 -5.45 21.63
N LYS A 315 4.05 -6.09 22.01
CA LYS A 315 3.76 -6.43 23.40
C LYS A 315 4.77 -7.47 23.86
N VAL A 316 5.52 -7.15 24.89
CA VAL A 316 6.53 -8.02 25.49
C VAL A 316 6.18 -8.25 26.96
N SER A 317 6.47 -9.45 27.46
CA SER A 317 6.31 -9.75 28.89
C SER A 317 7.37 -9.04 29.74
N ASP A 318 8.59 -8.90 29.20
CA ASP A 318 9.69 -8.17 29.82
C ASP A 318 10.21 -7.07 28.86
N PRO A 319 10.01 -5.78 29.18
CA PRO A 319 10.51 -4.65 28.40
C PRO A 319 12.05 -4.60 28.29
N ASP A 320 12.74 -5.05 29.34
CA ASP A 320 14.19 -4.95 29.50
C ASP A 320 14.94 -6.12 28.84
N ALA A 321 14.22 -7.18 28.43
CA ALA A 321 14.79 -8.30 27.71
C ALA A 321 15.52 -7.82 26.44
N SER A 322 16.79 -8.21 26.31
CA SER A 322 17.63 -7.88 25.15
C SER A 322 17.14 -8.60 23.89
N ASP A 323 16.69 -9.84 24.05
CA ASP A 323 16.18 -10.67 22.96
C ASP A 323 14.66 -10.68 22.99
N ILE A 324 14.10 -10.25 21.87
CA ILE A 324 12.67 -10.25 21.65
C ILE A 324 12.28 -11.60 21.03
N GLN A 325 11.41 -12.36 21.70
CA GLN A 325 10.83 -13.55 21.11
C GLN A 325 9.75 -13.15 20.08
N TRP A 326 9.99 -13.49 18.82
CA TRP A 326 9.08 -13.17 17.73
C TRP A 326 7.99 -14.24 17.61
N PRO A 327 6.73 -13.86 17.38
CA PRO A 327 5.67 -14.83 17.14
C PRO A 327 5.91 -15.62 15.86
N GLU A 328 5.60 -16.92 15.88
CA GLU A 328 5.79 -17.81 14.71
C GLU A 328 4.91 -17.42 13.52
N TRP A 329 3.73 -16.83 13.77
CA TRP A 329 2.81 -16.36 12.74
C TRP A 329 3.25 -15.06 12.04
N LEU A 330 4.31 -14.41 12.53
CA LEU A 330 4.74 -13.09 12.07
C LEU A 330 5.72 -13.18 10.89
N ASN A 331 5.30 -12.69 9.72
CA ASN A 331 6.17 -12.57 8.56
C ASN A 331 6.98 -11.27 8.62
N ARG A 332 8.28 -11.38 8.90
CA ARG A 332 9.20 -10.23 9.04
C ARG A 332 9.98 -9.95 7.76
N GLY A 333 10.29 -8.68 7.52
CA GLY A 333 11.20 -8.25 6.44
C GLY A 333 10.61 -8.33 5.02
N LEU A 334 9.29 -8.50 4.88
CA LEU A 334 8.62 -8.50 3.58
C LEU A 334 8.44 -7.09 3.00
N ASP A 335 8.24 -6.09 3.86
CA ASP A 335 7.98 -4.70 3.47
C ASP A 335 9.03 -3.77 4.06
N THR A 336 9.21 -2.61 3.42
CA THR A 336 10.07 -1.54 3.92
C THR A 336 9.35 -0.66 4.94
N ASP A 337 10.11 0.07 5.75
CA ASP A 337 9.65 1.03 6.74
C ASP A 337 9.21 2.39 6.15
N VAL A 338 9.14 2.52 4.82
CA VAL A 338 8.71 3.74 4.13
C VAL A 338 7.49 3.47 3.26
N ILE A 339 6.44 4.26 3.47
CA ILE A 339 5.27 4.31 2.58
C ILE A 339 5.37 5.59 1.75
N VAL A 340 5.33 5.48 0.43
CA VAL A 340 5.24 6.64 -0.47
C VAL A 340 3.87 6.63 -1.13
N SER A 341 3.00 7.55 -0.75
CA SER A 341 1.66 7.61 -1.34
C SER A 341 1.02 8.99 -1.26
N GLU A 342 -0.03 9.16 -2.08
CA GLU A 342 -0.72 10.43 -2.24
C GLU A 342 -1.52 10.83 -1.01
N VAL A 343 -1.52 12.12 -0.70
CA VAL A 343 -2.43 12.67 0.30
C VAL A 343 -3.85 12.73 -0.27
N ARG A 344 -4.80 12.20 0.50
CA ARG A 344 -6.22 12.15 0.16
C ARG A 344 -7.01 13.13 1.03
N GLU A 345 -8.20 12.76 1.48
CA GLU A 345 -8.99 13.58 2.39
C GLU A 345 -8.22 13.91 3.68
N THR A 346 -8.55 15.03 4.32
CA THR A 346 -7.88 15.48 5.54
C THR A 346 -7.88 14.37 6.61
N SER A 347 -6.70 14.10 7.16
CA SER A 347 -6.46 13.06 8.18
C SER A 347 -6.63 11.62 7.71
N ARG A 348 -6.87 11.34 6.41
CA ARG A 348 -6.89 9.97 5.90
C ARG A 348 -5.46 9.46 5.71
N LYS A 349 -5.14 8.40 6.44
CA LYS A 349 -3.87 7.66 6.37
C LYS A 349 -3.78 6.81 5.09
N PRO A 350 -2.58 6.38 4.67
CA PRO A 350 -2.38 5.55 3.47
C PRO A 350 -3.06 4.18 3.60
N ASP A 351 -3.75 3.72 2.54
CA ASP A 351 -4.34 2.38 2.53
C ASP A 351 -3.26 1.28 2.43
N GLU A 352 -2.07 1.66 1.98
CA GLU A 352 -0.91 0.79 1.84
C GLU A 352 -0.50 0.14 3.18
N LEU A 353 -0.74 0.81 4.31
CA LEU A 353 -0.46 0.26 5.65
C LEU A 353 -1.21 -1.06 5.87
N TYR A 354 -2.47 -1.16 5.46
CA TYR A 354 -3.26 -2.38 5.65
C TYR A 354 -2.67 -3.54 4.84
N GLY A 355 -2.22 -3.29 3.61
CA GLY A 355 -1.57 -4.32 2.79
C GLY A 355 -0.27 -4.83 3.43
N MET A 356 0.54 -3.93 4.00
CA MET A 356 1.75 -4.31 4.73
C MET A 356 1.42 -5.16 5.96
N ILE A 357 0.43 -4.74 6.74
CA ILE A 357 -0.03 -5.48 7.93
C ILE A 357 -0.56 -6.86 7.55
N GLU A 358 -1.34 -6.97 6.48
CA GLU A 358 -1.89 -8.25 6.03
C GLU A 358 -0.81 -9.22 5.54
N ARG A 359 0.28 -8.73 4.93
CA ARG A 359 1.44 -9.57 4.59
C ARG A 359 2.20 -10.01 5.83
N CYS A 360 2.35 -9.10 6.80
CA CYS A 360 3.04 -9.33 8.06
C CYS A 360 2.28 -10.29 8.99
N CYS A 361 0.95 -10.20 9.02
CA CYS A 361 0.03 -10.99 9.83
C CYS A 361 -1.14 -11.49 8.95
N PRO A 362 -0.92 -12.55 8.16
CA PRO A 362 -1.96 -13.08 7.27
C PRO A 362 -3.11 -13.71 8.06
N VAL A 363 -2.78 -14.35 9.18
CA VAL A 363 -3.73 -15.00 10.10
C VAL A 363 -3.73 -14.23 11.41
N GLY A 364 -4.89 -13.72 11.83
CA GLY A 364 -5.03 -13.02 13.10
C GLY A 364 -6.20 -12.05 13.13
N ARG A 365 -6.72 -11.80 14.34
CA ARG A 365 -7.72 -10.77 14.58
C ARG A 365 -7.03 -9.41 14.57
N LYS A 366 -7.63 -8.46 13.86
CA LYS A 366 -7.10 -7.12 13.68
C LYS A 366 -8.14 -6.08 14.10
N VAL A 367 -7.72 -5.06 14.82
CA VAL A 367 -8.59 -3.98 15.27
C VAL A 367 -7.98 -2.63 14.92
N GLU A 368 -8.82 -1.71 14.48
CA GLU A 368 -8.47 -0.30 14.30
C GLU A 368 -9.26 0.57 15.28
N LEU A 369 -8.54 1.38 16.05
CA LEU A 369 -9.07 2.34 16.99
C LEU A 369 -9.00 3.75 16.40
N PHE A 370 -10.02 4.55 16.71
CA PHE A 370 -10.22 5.90 16.16
C PHE A 370 -10.46 5.91 14.64
N GLY A 371 -10.88 4.77 14.08
CA GLY A 371 -11.18 4.65 12.67
C GLY A 371 -12.51 5.30 12.28
N ARG A 372 -12.65 5.56 10.98
CA ARG A 372 -13.88 6.02 10.33
C ARG A 372 -14.41 4.95 9.39
N ARG A 373 -15.60 5.15 8.83
CA ARG A 373 -16.24 4.18 7.91
C ARG A 373 -15.35 3.74 6.73
N HIS A 374 -14.56 4.66 6.15
CA HIS A 374 -13.67 4.37 5.01
C HIS A 374 -12.50 3.44 5.36
N ASN A 375 -12.19 3.27 6.66
CA ASN A 375 -11.12 2.43 7.15
C ASN A 375 -11.51 0.94 7.20
N GLY A 376 -12.81 0.60 7.14
CA GLY A 376 -13.23 -0.79 7.28
C GLY A 376 -12.70 -1.69 6.16
N ARG A 377 -12.26 -2.89 6.54
CA ARG A 377 -11.66 -3.91 5.68
C ARG A 377 -12.10 -5.29 6.15
N ASP A 378 -12.16 -6.25 5.24
CA ASP A 378 -12.49 -7.63 5.59
C ASP A 378 -11.45 -8.23 6.55
N GLY A 379 -11.91 -8.82 7.64
CA GLY A 379 -11.09 -9.34 8.74
C GLY A 379 -10.75 -8.30 9.81
N TRP A 380 -11.22 -7.06 9.68
CA TRP A 380 -10.96 -5.98 10.63
C TRP A 380 -12.19 -5.59 11.41
N LEU A 381 -11.97 -5.27 12.68
CA LEU A 381 -12.92 -4.56 13.53
C LEU A 381 -12.49 -3.09 13.64
N THR A 382 -13.36 -2.16 13.31
CA THR A 382 -13.08 -0.72 13.39
C THR A 382 -13.94 -0.07 14.47
N LEU A 383 -13.30 0.66 15.40
CA LEU A 383 -13.97 1.41 16.46
C LEU A 383 -13.70 2.90 16.33
N GLY A 384 -14.75 3.71 16.51
CA GLY A 384 -14.65 5.16 16.47
C GLY A 384 -16.01 5.83 16.58
N ASN A 385 -16.04 7.10 16.95
CA ASN A 385 -17.28 7.84 17.19
C ASN A 385 -17.88 8.51 15.94
N GLN A 386 -17.27 8.30 14.77
CA GLN A 386 -17.71 8.82 13.46
C GLN A 386 -18.03 7.70 12.46
N ILE A 387 -18.40 6.53 12.97
CA ILE A 387 -18.66 5.34 12.16
C ILE A 387 -20.11 5.33 11.65
N GLY A 388 -21.08 5.64 12.51
CA GLY A 388 -22.50 5.51 12.20
C GLY A 388 -23.13 4.31 12.91
N GLU A 389 -23.80 3.42 12.17
CA GLU A 389 -24.44 2.23 12.73
C GLU A 389 -23.40 1.14 13.07
N ASP A 390 -23.65 0.41 14.17
CA ASP A 390 -22.86 -0.75 14.60
C ASP A 390 -23.15 -1.94 13.64
N GLU A 391 -22.10 -2.59 13.14
CA GLU A 391 -22.17 -3.75 12.24
C GLU A 391 -21.19 -4.83 12.69
N VAL A 392 -21.72 -5.93 13.23
CA VAL A 392 -20.93 -7.02 13.81
C VAL A 392 -21.36 -8.35 13.21
N TYR A 393 -20.41 -9.10 12.69
CA TYR A 393 -20.61 -10.40 12.05
C TYR A 393 -20.07 -11.56 12.91
N ASP A 394 -19.18 -11.28 13.86
CA ASP A 394 -18.69 -12.24 14.84
C ASP A 394 -19.78 -12.55 15.89
N PRO A 395 -20.32 -13.79 15.93
CA PRO A 395 -21.41 -14.14 16.84
C PRO A 395 -21.01 -14.03 18.31
N GLU A 396 -19.77 -14.36 18.66
CA GLU A 396 -19.28 -14.30 20.03
C GLU A 396 -19.12 -12.84 20.49
N LEU A 397 -18.63 -11.98 19.60
CA LEU A 397 -18.55 -10.55 19.86
C LEU A 397 -19.95 -9.93 20.00
N SER A 398 -20.86 -10.26 19.08
CA SER A 398 -22.25 -9.79 19.13
C SER A 398 -22.92 -10.19 20.45
N GLN A 399 -22.74 -11.44 20.90
CA GLN A 399 -23.27 -11.89 22.19
C GLN A 399 -22.71 -11.07 23.36
N ARG A 400 -21.38 -10.92 23.46
CA ARG A 400 -20.74 -10.15 24.55
C ARG A 400 -21.19 -8.68 24.55
N LEU A 401 -21.36 -8.07 23.37
CA LEU A 401 -21.86 -6.71 23.25
C LEU A 401 -23.32 -6.59 23.68
N ASN A 402 -24.19 -7.52 23.27
CA ASN A 402 -25.60 -7.53 23.65
C ASN A 402 -25.80 -7.76 25.16
N GLU A 403 -24.95 -8.58 25.78
CA GLU A 403 -24.95 -8.79 27.24
C GLU A 403 -24.46 -7.55 27.99
N ARG A 404 -23.45 -6.85 27.45
CA ARG A 404 -22.85 -5.69 28.11
C ARG A 404 -23.65 -4.40 27.94
N TYR A 405 -24.28 -4.23 26.79
CA TYR A 405 -24.99 -3.02 26.35
C TYR A 405 -26.42 -3.35 25.89
N PRO A 406 -27.29 -3.89 26.77
CA PRO A 406 -28.66 -4.26 26.40
C PRO A 406 -29.50 -3.06 25.91
N GLU A 407 -29.13 -1.84 26.29
CA GLU A 407 -29.78 -0.59 25.92
C GLU A 407 -29.56 -0.18 24.46
N LYS A 408 -28.51 -0.67 23.80
CA LYS A 408 -28.21 -0.36 22.39
C LYS A 408 -29.12 -1.09 21.39
N GLY A 409 -30.01 -1.97 21.89
CA GLY A 409 -30.80 -2.87 21.06
C GLY A 409 -29.97 -4.07 20.58
N LYS A 410 -30.63 -5.17 20.21
CA LYS A 410 -29.93 -6.39 19.80
C LYS A 410 -29.18 -6.17 18.49
N LEU A 411 -27.85 -6.27 18.55
CA LEU A 411 -27.00 -6.43 17.37
C LEU A 411 -27.31 -7.80 16.77
N VAL A 412 -28.03 -7.83 15.66
CA VAL A 412 -28.28 -9.07 14.90
C VAL A 412 -27.08 -9.28 13.98
N VAL A 413 -26.52 -10.49 14.00
CA VAL A 413 -25.42 -10.89 13.11
C VAL A 413 -25.88 -10.76 11.66
N GLY A 414 -25.31 -9.81 10.93
CA GLY A 414 -25.63 -9.53 9.52
C GLY A 414 -26.97 -8.82 9.32
N ARG A 415 -26.91 -7.55 8.90
CA ARG A 415 -27.98 -6.92 8.11
C ARG A 415 -27.65 -7.05 6.63
#